data_AF-V4NG87-F1
#
_entry.id   AF-V4NG87-F1
#
_cell.length_a   1.000
_cell.length_b   1.000
_cell.length_c   1.000
_cell.angle_alpha   90.00
_cell.angle_beta   90.00
_cell.angle_gamma   90.00
#
_symmetry.space_group_name_H-M   'P 1'
#
loop_
_entity.id
_entity.type
_entity.pdbx_description
1 polymer ?
#
loop_
_entity_poly.entity_id
_entity_poly.type
_entity_poly.pdbx_seq_one_letter_code
_entity_poly.pdbx_strand_id
1 'polypeptide(L)'
;MISTNLLIFRFPIHGFVTKYNQSLTLHTMLNQAHESRSKSLANTDYNVNNETMQKSKFGRICVFCGSSQGKKSSYQDAAVDLGNELVSRNIDLVYGGGSIGLMGLVSQAVHDGGRHVIGVIPKTLMPRELTGETVGEVRAVADMHQRKAEMARHSDAFIALPGGYGTLEELLEVITWAQLGIHDKPVGLLNVDGYYNSLLSFIDKAVEEGFISPNARQIIISAPTAKELVKKLEEYSPCHESVASKLCWEIERIGYSSED
;
A
#
# COMPACT_ATOMS: atom_id res chain seq x y z
N MET A 1 -13.21 -50.84 66.21
CA MET A 1 -14.68 -50.77 66.35
C MET A 1 -15.03 -49.42 66.94
N ILE A 2 -15.80 -48.62 66.20
CA ILE A 2 -16.88 -47.71 66.66
C ILE A 2 -16.46 -46.61 67.67
N SER A 3 -16.78 -45.32 67.56
CA SER A 3 -17.48 -44.45 66.60
C SER A 3 -17.55 -43.06 67.28
N THR A 4 -17.73 -42.03 66.46
CA THR A 4 -18.49 -40.78 66.71
C THR A 4 -17.97 -39.67 67.64
N ASN A 5 -17.55 -38.58 66.97
CA ASN A 5 -18.07 -37.20 67.02
C ASN A 5 -18.48 -36.58 68.37
N LEU A 6 -17.93 -35.41 68.68
CA LEU A 6 -18.58 -34.10 68.41
C LEU A 6 -17.66 -32.96 68.90
N LEU A 7 -17.27 -32.05 67.99
CA LEU A 7 -16.44 -30.88 68.29
C LEU A 7 -17.33 -29.63 68.39
N ILE A 8 -17.35 -28.96 69.53
CA ILE A 8 -17.92 -27.63 69.73
C ILE A 8 -16.77 -26.71 70.18
N PHE A 9 -16.42 -25.71 69.36
CA PHE A 9 -15.46 -24.68 69.74
C PHE A 9 -16.16 -23.55 70.51
N ARG A 10 -15.60 -23.21 71.68
CA ARG A 10 -15.87 -21.99 72.44
C ARG A 10 -14.55 -21.21 72.54
N PHE A 11 -14.57 -19.93 72.15
CA PHE A 11 -13.61 -18.87 72.47
C PHE A 11 -13.31 -18.81 74.00
N PRO A 12 -12.16 -18.30 74.52
CA PRO A 12 -11.79 -16.87 74.38
C PRO A 12 -10.29 -16.47 74.39
N ILE A 13 -10.05 -15.33 73.74
CA ILE A 13 -9.15 -14.17 74.00
C ILE A 13 -8.27 -14.14 75.27
N HIS A 14 -7.03 -13.65 75.08
CA HIS A 14 -6.21 -12.66 75.85
C HIS A 14 -4.72 -12.95 75.52
N GLY A 15 -3.78 -12.04 75.28
CA GLY A 15 -3.68 -10.57 75.20
C GLY A 15 -2.25 -10.28 74.71
N PHE A 16 -2.07 -9.47 73.67
CA PHE A 16 -1.62 -8.07 73.77
C PHE A 16 -0.23 -7.84 74.39
N VAL A 17 0.85 -8.34 73.77
CA VAL A 17 2.15 -7.64 73.74
C VAL A 17 2.87 -7.99 72.43
N THR A 18 2.66 -7.22 71.37
CA THR A 18 3.59 -7.08 70.21
C THR A 18 2.97 -6.14 69.17
N LYS A 19 3.03 -4.84 69.42
CA LYS A 19 2.55 -3.84 68.45
C LYS A 19 3.50 -2.65 68.33
N TYR A 20 4.80 -2.90 68.27
CA TYR A 20 5.78 -1.84 67.95
C TYR A 20 6.94 -2.27 67.06
N ASN A 21 7.05 -3.55 66.66
CA ASN A 21 8.13 -4.02 65.77
C ASN A 21 7.67 -4.61 64.43
N GLN A 22 6.36 -4.58 64.12
CA GLN A 22 5.84 -4.93 62.79
C GLN A 22 5.61 -3.72 61.88
N SER A 23 5.56 -2.50 62.44
CA SER A 23 5.29 -1.29 61.65
C SER A 23 6.48 -0.85 60.80
N LEU A 24 7.72 -1.09 61.26
CA LEU A 24 8.91 -0.74 60.49
C LEU A 24 9.14 -1.73 59.35
N THR A 25 8.88 -3.02 59.54
CA THR A 25 9.09 -4.05 58.50
C THR A 25 8.06 -3.96 57.38
N LEU A 26 6.79 -3.62 57.69
CA LEU A 26 5.76 -3.45 56.65
C LEU A 26 6.02 -2.20 55.79
N HIS A 27 6.53 -1.11 56.36
CA HIS A 27 6.78 0.11 55.61
C HIS A 27 7.96 -0.04 54.65
N THR A 28 8.99 -0.80 55.03
CA THR A 28 10.11 -1.14 54.13
C THR A 28 9.69 -2.13 53.05
N MET A 29 8.83 -3.11 53.37
CA MET A 29 8.29 -4.06 52.38
C MET A 29 7.30 -3.39 51.41
N LEU A 30 6.49 -2.43 51.86
CA LEU A 30 5.63 -1.63 51.01
C LEU A 30 6.43 -0.70 50.11
N ASN A 31 7.51 -0.08 50.60
CA ASN A 31 8.41 0.73 49.76
C ASN A 31 9.20 -0.11 48.77
N GLN A 32 9.66 -1.30 49.15
CA GLN A 32 10.29 -2.24 48.21
C GLN A 32 9.29 -2.78 47.18
N ALA A 33 8.05 -3.04 47.55
CA ALA A 33 6.99 -3.41 46.61
C ALA A 33 6.60 -2.23 45.71
N HIS A 34 6.60 -0.99 46.20
CA HIS A 34 6.36 0.21 45.39
C HIS A 34 7.53 0.52 44.46
N GLU A 35 8.78 0.33 44.87
CA GLU A 35 9.94 0.43 43.99
C GLU A 35 9.99 -0.71 42.97
N SER A 36 9.61 -1.93 43.34
CA SER A 36 9.52 -3.07 42.42
C SER A 36 8.40 -2.87 41.42
N ARG A 37 7.28 -2.27 41.83
CA ARG A 37 6.15 -1.93 40.96
C ARG A 37 6.41 -0.69 40.12
N SER A 38 7.16 0.29 40.62
CA SER A 38 7.61 1.46 39.84
C SER A 38 8.71 1.07 38.85
N LYS A 39 9.58 0.11 39.19
CA LYS A 39 10.55 -0.50 38.26
C LYS A 39 9.88 -1.46 37.27
N SER A 40 8.78 -2.14 37.63
CA SER A 40 7.99 -2.94 36.68
C SER A 40 7.07 -2.08 35.80
N LEU A 41 6.74 -0.87 36.21
CA LEU A 41 6.01 0.13 35.42
C LEU A 41 6.93 1.02 34.56
N ALA A 42 8.24 0.98 34.82
CA ALA A 42 9.27 1.69 34.04
C ALA A 42 10.08 0.77 33.10
N ASN A 43 9.68 -0.51 32.97
CA ASN A 43 10.34 -1.49 32.09
C ASN A 43 9.36 -2.20 31.16
N THR A 44 8.21 -1.59 30.93
CA THR A 44 7.38 -1.88 29.76
C THR A 44 7.77 -0.88 28.68
N ASP A 45 9.00 -1.02 28.18
CA ASP A 45 9.32 -0.66 26.81
C ASP A 45 8.46 -1.58 25.93
N TYR A 46 7.18 -1.23 25.82
CA TYR A 46 6.44 -1.52 24.61
C TYR A 46 7.30 -0.95 23.50
N ASN A 47 7.98 -1.84 22.76
CA ASN A 47 8.27 -1.65 21.35
C ASN A 47 6.93 -1.43 20.65
N VAL A 48 6.33 -0.25 20.87
CA VAL A 48 5.62 0.43 19.81
C VAL A 48 6.73 0.64 18.80
N ASN A 49 6.80 -0.26 17.83
CA ASN A 49 7.43 0.05 16.57
C ASN A 49 6.78 1.37 16.16
N ASN A 50 7.48 2.47 16.42
CA ASN A 50 7.34 3.67 15.63
C ASN A 50 7.73 3.21 14.23
N GLU A 51 6.79 2.57 13.52
CA GLU A 51 6.61 2.79 12.10
C GLU A 51 6.32 4.29 12.01
N THR A 52 7.36 5.11 12.18
CA THR A 52 7.37 6.48 11.68
C THR A 52 6.90 6.31 10.26
N MET A 53 5.68 6.77 9.97
CA MET A 53 5.08 6.74 8.65
C MET A 53 6.11 7.36 7.72
N GLN A 54 6.90 6.50 7.08
CA GLN A 54 8.05 6.93 6.31
C GLN A 54 7.42 7.67 5.14
N LYS A 55 7.68 8.98 5.08
CA LYS A 55 7.20 9.80 3.98
C LYS A 55 7.62 9.13 2.68
N SER A 56 6.65 8.76 1.84
CA SER A 56 6.95 8.02 0.63
C SER A 56 7.86 8.83 -0.29
N LYS A 57 8.71 8.14 -1.06
CA LYS A 57 9.50 8.75 -2.13
C LYS A 57 8.65 9.14 -3.34
N PHE A 58 7.42 8.62 -3.42
CA PHE A 58 6.49 8.88 -4.50
C PHE A 58 5.59 10.07 -4.16
N GLY A 59 5.46 11.02 -5.08
CA GLY A 59 4.43 12.05 -5.02
C GLY A 59 3.12 11.55 -5.62
N ARG A 60 3.19 10.82 -6.74
CA ARG A 60 2.02 10.29 -7.47
C ARG A 60 2.23 8.86 -7.93
N ILE A 61 1.19 8.03 -7.81
CA ILE A 61 1.17 6.69 -8.38
C ILE A 61 0.04 6.56 -9.40
N CYS A 62 0.38 6.00 -10.56
CA CYS A 62 -0.59 5.63 -11.57
C CYS A 62 -1.21 4.28 -11.23
N VAL A 63 -2.54 4.19 -11.19
CA VAL A 63 -3.25 2.92 -11.01
C VAL A 63 -4.01 2.55 -12.27
N PHE A 64 -3.63 1.40 -12.85
CA PHE A 64 -4.39 0.73 -13.91
C PHE A 64 -5.32 -0.30 -13.25
N CYS A 65 -6.62 -0.25 -13.56
CA CYS A 65 -7.58 -1.17 -12.95
C CYS A 65 -8.84 -1.33 -13.80
N GLY A 66 -9.62 -2.37 -13.52
CA GLY A 66 -10.83 -2.65 -14.29
C GLY A 66 -11.93 -1.59 -14.11
N SER A 67 -12.61 -1.26 -15.21
CA SER A 67 -13.90 -0.53 -15.21
C SER A 67 -15.06 -1.35 -14.63
N SER A 68 -14.84 -2.65 -14.42
CA SER A 68 -15.76 -3.55 -13.71
C SER A 68 -15.26 -3.81 -12.29
N GLN A 69 -16.16 -4.18 -11.37
CA GLN A 69 -15.82 -4.50 -9.98
C GLN A 69 -15.22 -5.92 -9.82
N GLY A 70 -15.22 -6.72 -10.89
CA GLY A 70 -14.92 -8.15 -10.81
C GLY A 70 -16.01 -8.96 -10.08
N LYS A 71 -15.79 -10.27 -9.94
CA LYS A 71 -16.77 -11.21 -9.36
C LYS A 71 -16.56 -11.50 -7.87
N LYS A 72 -15.39 -11.16 -7.32
CA LYS A 72 -15.03 -11.42 -5.92
C LYS A 72 -14.94 -10.10 -5.16
N SER A 73 -15.41 -10.10 -3.91
CA SER A 73 -15.31 -8.92 -3.05
C SER A 73 -13.87 -8.52 -2.77
N SER A 74 -12.97 -9.51 -2.69
CA SER A 74 -11.53 -9.30 -2.50
C SER A 74 -10.92 -8.30 -3.49
N TYR A 75 -11.40 -8.22 -4.73
CA TYR A 75 -10.91 -7.24 -5.71
C TYR A 75 -11.34 -5.81 -5.37
N GLN A 76 -12.56 -5.65 -4.84
CA GLN A 76 -13.10 -4.35 -4.42
C GLN A 76 -12.42 -3.90 -3.13
N ASP A 77 -12.30 -4.81 -2.16
CA ASP A 77 -11.59 -4.58 -0.90
C ASP A 77 -10.14 -4.15 -1.17
N ALA A 78 -9.45 -4.83 -2.08
CA ALA A 78 -8.09 -4.48 -2.47
C ALA A 78 -7.96 -3.11 -3.16
N ALA A 79 -8.98 -2.66 -3.89
CA ALA A 79 -8.98 -1.32 -4.50
C ALA A 79 -9.12 -0.22 -3.43
N VAL A 80 -9.97 -0.46 -2.43
CA VAL A 80 -10.13 0.45 -1.28
C VAL A 80 -8.88 0.44 -0.40
N ASP A 81 -8.34 -0.74 -0.10
CA ASP A 81 -7.10 -0.90 0.67
C ASP A 81 -5.91 -0.21 -0.01
N LEU A 82 -5.82 -0.30 -1.34
CA LEU A 82 -4.81 0.43 -2.09
C LEU A 82 -5.00 1.94 -1.94
N GLY A 83 -6.22 2.45 -2.10
CA GLY A 83 -6.49 3.87 -1.91
C GLY A 83 -6.10 4.37 -0.51
N ASN A 84 -6.47 3.62 0.53
CA ASN A 84 -6.11 3.91 1.92
C ASN A 84 -4.59 3.88 2.15
N GLU A 85 -3.87 2.95 1.52
CA GLU A 85 -2.40 2.88 1.61
C GLU A 85 -1.72 4.07 0.91
N LEU A 86 -2.27 4.56 -0.20
CA LEU A 86 -1.78 5.78 -0.84
C LEU A 86 -2.00 7.00 0.07
N VAL A 87 -3.18 7.09 0.70
CA VAL A 87 -3.52 8.16 1.64
C VAL A 87 -2.61 8.17 2.85
N SER A 88 -2.39 7.01 3.49
CA SER A 88 -1.54 6.89 4.68
C SER A 88 -0.10 7.35 4.43
N ARG A 89 0.35 7.25 3.17
CA ARG A 89 1.69 7.64 2.72
C ARG A 89 1.78 9.03 2.11
N ASN A 90 0.69 9.79 2.08
CA ASN A 90 0.58 11.10 1.43
C ASN A 90 0.82 11.07 -0.10
N ILE A 91 0.46 9.99 -0.76
CA ILE A 91 0.63 9.80 -2.20
C ILE A 91 -0.66 10.23 -2.92
N ASP A 92 -0.53 10.95 -4.04
CA ASP A 92 -1.64 11.32 -4.92
C ASP A 92 -1.89 10.23 -5.98
N LEU A 93 -3.11 10.19 -6.54
CA LEU A 93 -3.53 9.20 -7.53
C LEU A 93 -3.55 9.78 -8.94
N VAL A 94 -3.00 9.03 -9.89
CA VAL A 94 -3.26 9.19 -11.33
C VAL A 94 -3.97 7.93 -11.83
N TYR A 95 -5.02 8.05 -12.62
CA TYR A 95 -5.75 6.89 -13.14
C TYR A 95 -6.52 7.21 -14.43
N GLY A 96 -7.25 6.22 -14.95
CA GLY A 96 -7.98 6.31 -16.23
C GLY A 96 -9.23 7.20 -16.25
N GLY A 97 -9.63 7.82 -15.13
CA GLY A 97 -10.74 8.78 -15.11
C GLY A 97 -12.15 8.19 -15.08
N GLY A 98 -12.31 6.86 -14.97
CA GLY A 98 -13.63 6.23 -14.86
C GLY A 98 -14.29 6.42 -13.48
N SER A 99 -15.62 6.47 -13.41
CA SER A 99 -16.38 6.64 -12.15
C SER A 99 -16.90 5.33 -11.55
N ILE A 100 -16.68 4.19 -12.21
CA ILE A 100 -17.27 2.89 -11.84
C ILE A 100 -16.21 1.80 -11.72
N GLY A 101 -16.60 0.63 -11.19
CA GLY A 101 -15.69 -0.51 -11.05
C GLY A 101 -14.61 -0.27 -10.00
N LEU A 102 -13.45 -0.90 -10.17
CA LEU A 102 -12.31 -0.67 -9.28
C LEU A 102 -11.76 0.75 -9.42
N MET A 103 -11.90 1.36 -10.61
CA MET A 103 -11.54 2.75 -10.88
C MET A 103 -12.28 3.73 -9.97
N GLY A 104 -13.60 3.58 -9.84
CA GLY A 104 -14.40 4.39 -8.91
C GLY A 104 -14.02 4.18 -7.45
N LEU A 105 -13.80 2.92 -7.04
CA LEU A 105 -13.46 2.59 -5.65
C LEU A 105 -12.11 3.17 -5.21
N VAL A 106 -11.06 3.00 -6.01
CA VAL A 106 -9.72 3.50 -5.67
C VAL A 106 -9.69 5.04 -5.68
N SER A 107 -10.34 5.68 -6.67
CA SER A 107 -10.38 7.14 -6.75
C SER A 107 -11.16 7.75 -5.59
N GLN A 108 -12.30 7.17 -5.22
CA GLN A 108 -13.09 7.62 -4.08
C GLN A 108 -12.30 7.49 -2.77
N ALA A 109 -11.69 6.33 -2.51
CA ALA A 109 -10.89 6.12 -1.29
C ALA A 109 -9.75 7.14 -1.15
N VAL A 110 -9.05 7.45 -2.25
CA VAL A 110 -7.97 8.44 -2.25
C VAL A 110 -8.51 9.86 -2.03
N HIS A 111 -9.62 10.21 -2.68
CA HIS A 111 -10.24 11.52 -2.55
C HIS A 111 -10.78 11.78 -1.15
N ASP A 112 -11.48 10.80 -0.57
CA ASP A 112 -12.03 10.87 0.80
C ASP A 112 -10.92 11.00 1.84
N GLY A 113 -9.75 10.43 1.56
CA GLY A 113 -8.52 10.60 2.34
C GLY A 113 -7.83 11.95 2.17
N GLY A 114 -8.39 12.88 1.38
CA GLY A 114 -7.87 14.24 1.20
C GLY A 114 -6.63 14.33 0.30
N ARG A 115 -6.36 13.32 -0.52
CA ARG A 115 -5.27 13.33 -1.50
C ARG A 115 -5.77 13.78 -2.88
N HIS A 116 -4.85 14.25 -3.73
CA HIS A 116 -5.22 14.70 -5.07
C HIS A 116 -5.46 13.49 -5.97
N VAL A 117 -6.49 13.59 -6.82
CA VAL A 117 -6.86 12.55 -7.81
C VAL A 117 -6.86 13.19 -9.18
N ILE A 118 -6.13 12.60 -10.14
CA ILE A 118 -6.06 13.02 -11.54
C ILE A 118 -6.58 11.87 -12.41
N GLY A 119 -7.77 12.04 -12.97
CA GLY A 119 -8.32 11.16 -14.00
C GLY A 119 -7.97 11.64 -15.39
N VAL A 120 -7.28 10.82 -16.19
CA VAL A 120 -6.97 11.15 -17.59
C VAL A 120 -7.87 10.35 -18.51
N ILE A 121 -8.73 11.05 -19.27
CA ILE A 121 -9.75 10.42 -20.09
C ILE A 121 -9.78 11.00 -21.52
N PRO A 122 -9.82 10.17 -22.58
CA PRO A 122 -10.04 10.65 -23.92
C PRO A 122 -11.44 11.24 -24.06
N LYS A 123 -11.58 12.35 -24.78
CA LYS A 123 -12.87 13.01 -25.04
C LYS A 123 -13.92 12.04 -25.63
N THR A 124 -13.48 11.06 -26.42
CA THR A 124 -14.34 10.06 -27.05
C THR A 124 -14.93 9.03 -26.08
N LEU A 125 -14.27 8.79 -24.94
CA LEU A 125 -14.68 7.80 -23.94
C LEU A 125 -15.46 8.42 -22.76
N MET A 126 -15.41 9.75 -22.60
CA MET A 126 -16.12 10.46 -21.54
C MET A 126 -17.59 10.02 -21.37
N PRO A 127 -18.44 9.94 -22.42
CA PRO A 127 -19.85 9.56 -22.24
C PRO A 127 -20.04 8.12 -21.74
N ARG A 128 -19.06 7.24 -21.94
CA ARG A 128 -19.14 5.81 -21.59
C ARG A 128 -18.53 5.51 -20.23
N GLU A 129 -17.45 6.18 -19.86
CA GLU A 129 -16.70 5.90 -18.63
C GLU A 129 -17.06 6.85 -17.47
N LEU A 130 -17.67 8.01 -17.76
CA LEU A 130 -18.23 8.96 -16.78
C LEU A 130 -19.74 8.77 -16.68
N THR A 131 -20.17 7.64 -16.11
CA THR A 131 -21.61 7.36 -15.90
C THR A 131 -22.13 7.87 -14.56
N GLY A 132 -21.23 8.36 -13.69
CA GLY A 132 -21.55 9.02 -12.42
C GLY A 132 -20.64 10.22 -12.16
N GLU A 133 -20.73 10.79 -10.96
CA GLU A 133 -19.81 11.85 -10.55
C GLU A 133 -18.39 11.29 -10.42
N THR A 134 -17.42 12.01 -10.97
CA THR A 134 -16.00 11.72 -10.75
C THR A 134 -15.45 12.61 -9.66
N VAL A 135 -14.47 12.07 -8.95
CA VAL A 135 -13.75 12.80 -7.91
C VAL A 135 -12.42 13.30 -8.42
N GLY A 136 -12.03 14.50 -7.96
CA GLY A 136 -10.76 15.12 -8.33
C GLY A 136 -10.75 15.79 -9.71
N GLU A 137 -9.55 15.97 -10.24
CA GLU A 137 -9.29 16.63 -11.51
C GLU A 137 -9.49 15.67 -12.68
N VAL A 138 -10.28 16.08 -13.67
CA VAL A 138 -10.45 15.32 -14.92
C VAL A 138 -9.71 16.03 -16.06
N ARG A 139 -8.74 15.33 -16.65
CA ARG A 139 -7.95 15.78 -17.80
C ARG A 139 -8.44 15.11 -19.07
N ALA A 140 -9.13 15.90 -19.89
CA ALA A 140 -9.62 15.46 -21.19
C ALA A 140 -8.51 15.54 -22.26
N VAL A 141 -8.18 14.42 -22.89
CA VAL A 141 -7.15 14.31 -23.95
C VAL A 141 -7.76 13.96 -25.32
N ALA A 142 -6.99 14.12 -26.39
CA ALA A 142 -7.50 13.88 -27.74
C ALA A 142 -7.70 12.38 -28.05
N ASP A 143 -6.77 11.53 -27.61
CA ASP A 143 -6.74 10.11 -27.98
C ASP A 143 -6.12 9.22 -26.88
N MET A 144 -6.09 7.91 -27.13
CA MET A 144 -5.55 6.91 -26.20
C MET A 144 -4.03 7.00 -26.02
N HIS A 145 -3.27 7.45 -27.01
CA HIS A 145 -1.83 7.59 -26.89
C HIS A 145 -1.47 8.74 -25.96
N GLN A 146 -2.11 9.89 -26.15
CA GLN A 146 -1.98 11.04 -25.24
C GLN A 146 -2.42 10.68 -23.83
N ARG A 147 -3.49 9.90 -23.67
CA ARG A 147 -3.95 9.42 -22.35
C ARG A 147 -2.84 8.69 -21.61
N LYS A 148 -2.23 7.68 -22.24
CA LYS A 148 -1.15 6.89 -21.62
C LYS A 148 0.09 7.73 -21.34
N ALA A 149 0.46 8.61 -22.28
CA ALA A 149 1.60 9.51 -22.11
C ALA A 149 1.41 10.48 -20.93
N GLU A 150 0.24 11.10 -20.81
CA GLU A 150 -0.13 11.97 -19.68
C GLU A 150 -0.10 11.23 -18.34
N MET A 151 -0.70 10.03 -18.29
CA MET A 151 -0.69 9.19 -17.08
C MET A 151 0.73 8.83 -16.67
N ALA A 152 1.58 8.42 -17.62
CA ALA A 152 2.97 8.08 -17.37
C ALA A 152 3.80 9.29 -16.94
N ARG A 153 3.59 10.46 -17.55
CA ARG A 153 4.33 11.69 -17.22
C ARG A 153 4.03 12.17 -15.80
N HIS A 154 2.79 12.01 -15.34
CA HIS A 154 2.34 12.50 -14.04
C HIS A 154 2.58 11.55 -12.87
N SER A 155 3.26 10.44 -13.07
CA SER A 155 3.39 9.37 -12.07
C SER A 155 4.84 9.02 -11.79
N ASP A 156 5.14 8.65 -10.56
CA ASP A 156 6.47 8.21 -10.12
C ASP A 156 6.58 6.68 -10.08
N ALA A 157 5.45 5.98 -10.01
CA ALA A 157 5.33 4.52 -10.10
C ALA A 157 3.99 4.11 -10.74
N PHE A 158 3.90 2.83 -11.12
CA PHE A 158 2.72 2.23 -11.70
C PHE A 158 2.25 1.04 -10.86
N ILE A 159 0.94 0.89 -10.68
CA ILE A 159 0.32 -0.27 -10.04
C ILE A 159 -0.83 -0.76 -10.91
N ALA A 160 -0.89 -2.07 -11.18
CA ALA A 160 -2.06 -2.71 -11.76
C ALA A 160 -2.84 -3.51 -10.71
N LEU A 161 -4.12 -3.17 -10.56
CA LEU A 161 -5.16 -3.96 -9.91
C LEU A 161 -5.86 -4.86 -10.94
N PRO A 162 -6.58 -5.92 -10.51
CA PRO A 162 -7.34 -6.78 -11.40
C PRO A 162 -8.15 -6.01 -12.46
N GLY A 163 -8.03 -6.41 -13.72
CA GLY A 163 -8.59 -5.66 -14.84
C GLY A 163 -8.56 -6.43 -16.15
N GLY A 164 -9.30 -5.93 -17.14
CA GLY A 164 -9.42 -6.58 -18.45
C GLY A 164 -8.27 -6.24 -19.40
N TYR A 165 -8.55 -6.35 -20.71
CA TYR A 165 -7.57 -6.06 -21.75
C TYR A 165 -7.01 -4.64 -21.69
N GLY A 166 -7.83 -3.64 -21.34
CA GLY A 166 -7.34 -2.26 -21.19
C GLY A 166 -6.24 -2.14 -20.14
N THR A 167 -6.45 -2.73 -18.96
CA THR A 167 -5.44 -2.75 -17.88
C THR A 167 -4.18 -3.51 -18.29
N LEU A 168 -4.33 -4.62 -19.01
CA LEU A 168 -3.18 -5.39 -19.51
C LEU A 168 -2.39 -4.63 -20.59
N GLU A 169 -3.09 -3.90 -21.46
CA GLU A 169 -2.47 -3.07 -22.50
C GLU A 169 -1.65 -1.94 -21.89
N GLU A 170 -2.22 -1.21 -20.93
CA GLU A 170 -1.53 -0.14 -20.19
C GLU A 170 -0.32 -0.68 -19.40
N LEU A 171 -0.48 -1.84 -18.75
CA LEU A 171 0.57 -2.50 -17.99
C LEU A 171 1.74 -2.95 -18.88
N LEU A 172 1.47 -3.66 -19.97
CA LEU A 172 2.52 -4.17 -20.86
C LEU A 172 3.27 -3.04 -21.57
N GLU A 173 2.60 -1.93 -21.88
CA GLU A 173 3.23 -0.73 -22.43
C GLU A 173 4.29 -0.17 -21.46
N VAL A 174 3.94 0.07 -20.18
CA VAL A 174 4.92 0.62 -19.21
C VAL A 174 6.04 -0.36 -18.87
N ILE A 175 5.78 -1.67 -18.91
CA ILE A 175 6.84 -2.69 -18.78
C ILE A 175 7.81 -2.60 -19.96
N THR A 176 7.27 -2.46 -21.18
CA THR A 176 8.08 -2.34 -22.39
C THR A 176 8.90 -1.05 -22.37
N TRP A 177 8.33 0.06 -21.93
CA TRP A 177 9.06 1.33 -21.79
C TRP A 177 10.18 1.25 -20.75
N ALA A 178 9.95 0.58 -19.62
CA ALA A 178 11.01 0.28 -18.66
C ALA A 178 12.10 -0.59 -19.32
N GLN A 179 11.74 -1.68 -20.01
CA GLN A 179 12.70 -2.55 -20.68
C GLN A 179 13.56 -1.82 -21.71
N LEU A 180 12.99 -0.84 -22.43
CA LEU A 180 13.70 -0.03 -23.41
C LEU A 180 14.58 1.06 -22.76
N GLY A 181 14.53 1.25 -21.45
CA GLY A 181 15.23 2.32 -20.74
C GLY A 181 14.60 3.70 -20.94
N ILE A 182 13.32 3.75 -21.34
CA ILE A 182 12.58 5.01 -21.47
C ILE A 182 12.31 5.57 -20.08
N HIS A 183 12.02 4.76 -19.07
CA HIS A 183 11.88 5.21 -17.70
C HIS A 183 12.36 4.18 -16.67
N ASP A 184 12.68 4.67 -15.47
CA ASP A 184 13.13 3.86 -14.33
C ASP A 184 12.04 3.66 -13.25
N LYS A 185 10.81 4.10 -13.54
CA LYS A 185 9.68 4.07 -12.61
C LYS A 185 9.28 2.62 -12.29
N PRO A 186 9.09 2.24 -11.01
CA PRO A 186 8.75 0.88 -10.64
C PRO A 186 7.34 0.50 -11.08
N VAL A 187 7.16 -0.77 -11.47
CA VAL A 187 5.89 -1.32 -11.95
C VAL A 187 5.42 -2.45 -11.02
N GLY A 188 4.25 -2.26 -10.42
CA GLY A 188 3.67 -3.14 -9.42
C GLY A 188 2.42 -3.88 -9.91
N LEU A 189 2.27 -5.14 -9.50
CA LEU A 189 1.03 -5.93 -9.62
C LEU A 189 0.48 -6.21 -8.23
N LEU A 190 -0.73 -5.72 -7.96
CA LEU A 190 -1.45 -6.10 -6.76
C LEU A 190 -2.17 -7.43 -7.02
N ASN A 191 -1.50 -8.53 -6.65
CA ASN A 191 -1.88 -9.89 -7.01
C ASN A 191 -2.90 -10.50 -6.03
N VAL A 192 -4.10 -9.91 -6.01
CA VAL A 192 -5.22 -10.32 -5.16
C VAL A 192 -5.72 -11.71 -5.57
N ASP A 193 -5.85 -12.63 -4.62
CA ASP A 193 -6.31 -14.01 -4.84
C ASP A 193 -5.60 -14.73 -6.00
N GLY A 194 -4.35 -14.37 -6.29
CA GLY A 194 -3.60 -14.94 -7.40
C GLY A 194 -4.11 -14.57 -8.80
N TYR A 195 -4.83 -13.45 -8.94
CA TYR A 195 -5.37 -12.97 -10.22
C TYR A 195 -4.33 -12.93 -11.35
N TYR A 196 -3.10 -12.52 -11.03
CA TYR A 196 -1.99 -12.40 -11.98
C TYR A 196 -1.09 -13.64 -12.06
N ASN A 197 -1.39 -14.75 -11.36
CA ASN A 197 -0.53 -15.93 -11.35
C ASN A 197 -0.26 -16.46 -12.77
N SER A 198 -1.31 -16.60 -13.59
CA SER A 198 -1.15 -17.08 -14.97
C SER A 198 -0.33 -16.12 -15.84
N LEU A 199 -0.46 -14.81 -15.64
CA LEU A 199 0.34 -13.82 -16.37
C LEU A 199 1.81 -13.92 -15.95
N LEU A 200 2.08 -14.00 -14.65
CA LEU A 200 3.44 -14.14 -14.13
C LEU A 200 4.10 -15.42 -14.62
N SER A 201 3.38 -16.56 -14.60
CA SER A 201 3.89 -17.82 -15.15
C SER A 201 4.14 -17.76 -16.65
N PHE A 202 3.32 -17.03 -17.42
CA PHE A 202 3.57 -16.81 -18.85
C PHE A 202 4.84 -15.99 -19.08
N ILE A 203 5.06 -14.95 -18.27
CA ILE A 203 6.27 -14.13 -18.34
C ILE A 203 7.50 -14.95 -17.94
N ASP A 204 7.40 -15.78 -16.89
CA ASP A 204 8.46 -16.71 -16.50
C ASP A 204 8.80 -17.67 -17.65
N LYS A 205 7.78 -18.17 -18.37
CA LYS A 205 8.00 -18.99 -19.55
C LYS A 205 8.72 -18.23 -20.66
N ALA A 206 8.36 -16.97 -20.90
CA ALA A 206 9.06 -16.13 -21.89
C ALA A 206 10.53 -15.87 -21.50
N VAL A 207 10.86 -15.87 -20.19
CA VAL A 207 12.24 -15.83 -19.71
C VAL A 207 12.97 -17.14 -20.00
N GLU A 208 12.34 -18.29 -19.69
CA GLU A 208 12.90 -19.62 -19.98
C GLU A 208 13.21 -19.81 -21.48
N GLU A 209 12.31 -19.33 -22.34
CA GLU A 209 12.43 -19.41 -23.80
C GLU A 209 13.34 -18.31 -24.40
N GLY A 210 13.89 -17.42 -23.56
CA GLY A 210 14.87 -16.40 -24.00
C GLY A 210 14.27 -15.17 -24.69
N PHE A 211 12.96 -14.98 -24.66
CA PHE A 211 12.31 -13.76 -25.17
C PHE A 211 12.40 -12.58 -24.20
N ILE A 212 12.56 -12.86 -22.90
CA ILE A 212 12.73 -11.84 -21.85
C ILE A 212 14.01 -12.16 -21.08
N SER A 213 14.85 -11.15 -20.85
CA SER A 213 16.07 -11.35 -20.04
C SER A 213 15.73 -11.52 -18.56
N PRO A 214 16.54 -12.26 -17.77
CA PRO A 214 16.34 -12.37 -16.32
C PRO A 214 16.31 -11.02 -15.60
N ASN A 215 17.04 -10.02 -16.10
CA ASN A 215 17.02 -8.65 -15.56
C ASN A 215 15.71 -7.93 -15.89
N ALA A 216 15.21 -8.04 -17.13
CA ALA A 216 13.92 -7.46 -17.52
C ALA A 216 12.76 -8.08 -16.74
N ARG A 217 12.86 -9.36 -16.34
CA ARG A 217 11.87 -10.00 -15.47
C ARG A 217 11.69 -9.31 -14.11
N GLN A 218 12.73 -8.64 -13.61
CA GLN A 218 12.71 -7.91 -12.34
C GLN A 218 12.01 -6.54 -12.43
N ILE A 219 11.61 -6.10 -13.63
CA ILE A 219 10.81 -4.87 -13.81
C ILE A 219 9.47 -4.98 -13.05
N ILE A 220 8.90 -6.18 -13.03
CA ILE A 220 7.58 -6.43 -12.44
C ILE A 220 7.73 -6.87 -10.99
N ILE A 221 7.21 -6.05 -10.08
CA ILE A 221 7.09 -6.36 -8.66
C ILE A 221 5.67 -6.83 -8.40
N SER A 222 5.49 -7.97 -7.73
CA SER A 222 4.16 -8.42 -7.30
C SER A 222 4.08 -8.58 -5.79
N ALA A 223 2.92 -8.25 -5.21
CA ALA A 223 2.58 -8.55 -3.84
C ALA A 223 1.06 -8.78 -3.69
N PRO A 224 0.61 -9.58 -2.71
CA PRO A 224 -0.80 -9.85 -2.47
C PRO A 224 -1.54 -8.69 -1.77
N THR A 225 -0.83 -7.77 -1.11
CA THR A 225 -1.43 -6.67 -0.34
C THR A 225 -0.87 -5.32 -0.74
N ALA A 226 -1.67 -4.25 -0.59
CA ALA A 226 -1.26 -2.89 -0.93
C ALA A 226 -0.03 -2.44 -0.12
N LYS A 227 -0.05 -2.66 1.21
CA LYS A 227 1.06 -2.32 2.12
C LYS A 227 2.38 -2.97 1.68
N GLU A 228 2.35 -4.26 1.37
CA GLU A 228 3.54 -4.98 0.91
C GLU A 228 3.99 -4.49 -0.47
N LEU A 229 3.05 -4.25 -1.39
CA LEU A 229 3.37 -3.79 -2.74
C LEU A 229 4.07 -2.44 -2.71
N VAL A 230 3.47 -1.44 -2.06
CA VAL A 230 4.02 -0.08 -2.02
C VAL A 230 5.40 -0.07 -1.34
N LYS A 231 5.59 -0.85 -0.28
CA LYS A 231 6.90 -1.04 0.35
C LYS A 231 7.94 -1.60 -0.65
N LYS A 232 7.62 -2.66 -1.40
CA LYS A 232 8.54 -3.21 -2.40
C LYS A 232 8.84 -2.22 -3.53
N LEU A 233 7.86 -1.40 -3.93
CA LEU A 233 8.09 -0.34 -4.94
C LEU A 233 9.04 0.73 -4.39
N GLU A 234 8.93 1.08 -3.11
CA GLU A 234 9.86 2.01 -2.45
C GLU A 234 11.28 1.47 -2.36
N GLU A 235 11.46 0.16 -2.19
CA GLU A 235 12.75 -0.53 -2.14
C GLU A 235 13.33 -0.81 -3.55
N TYR A 236 12.53 -0.68 -4.60
CA TYR A 236 12.96 -0.95 -5.97
C TYR A 236 14.11 -0.04 -6.41
N SER A 237 15.12 -0.67 -7.02
CA SER A 237 16.19 -0.03 -7.79
C SER A 237 16.25 -0.67 -9.18
N PRO A 238 16.34 0.11 -10.27
CA PRO A 238 16.42 -0.43 -11.62
C PRO A 238 17.66 -1.31 -11.81
N CYS A 239 17.46 -2.55 -12.27
CA CYS A 239 18.54 -3.52 -12.54
C CYS A 239 18.66 -3.90 -14.03
N HIS A 240 17.91 -3.24 -14.93
CA HIS A 240 17.90 -3.57 -16.36
C HIS A 240 18.94 -2.73 -17.13
N GLU A 241 19.61 -3.34 -18.11
CA GLU A 241 20.53 -2.63 -19.00
C GLU A 241 19.70 -1.70 -19.91
N SER A 242 19.99 -0.39 -19.90
CA SER A 242 19.30 0.57 -20.76
C SER A 242 19.74 0.35 -22.21
N VAL A 243 18.79 -0.04 -23.07
CA VAL A 243 19.04 -0.25 -24.51
C VAL A 243 19.02 1.09 -25.25
N ALA A 244 18.17 2.02 -24.84
CA ALA A 244 18.17 3.40 -25.32
C ALA A 244 19.03 4.29 -24.41
N SER A 245 19.87 5.14 -25.01
CA SER A 245 20.47 6.30 -24.32
C SER A 245 19.35 7.13 -23.69
N LYS A 246 19.54 7.62 -22.44
CA LYS A 246 18.60 8.32 -21.53
C LYS A 246 17.86 9.57 -22.09
N LEU A 247 17.75 9.74 -23.40
CA LEU A 247 17.34 10.96 -24.11
C LEU A 247 15.84 11.10 -24.41
N CYS A 248 14.96 10.19 -23.99
CA CYS A 248 13.59 10.19 -24.52
C CYS A 248 12.54 11.05 -23.77
N TRP A 249 12.87 11.69 -22.64
CA TRP A 249 11.89 12.56 -21.93
C TRP A 249 12.17 14.06 -21.98
N GLU A 250 13.35 14.50 -22.43
CA GLU A 250 13.71 15.93 -22.43
C GLU A 250 13.32 16.68 -23.71
N ILE A 251 12.99 15.99 -24.80
CA ILE A 251 12.81 16.63 -26.11
C ILE A 251 11.53 17.50 -26.18
N GLU A 252 10.51 17.26 -25.37
CA GLU A 252 9.31 18.11 -25.35
C GLU A 252 9.44 19.37 -24.45
N ARG A 253 10.52 19.52 -23.67
CA ARG A 253 10.74 20.72 -22.84
C ARG A 253 11.37 21.89 -23.60
N ILE A 254 11.85 21.69 -24.82
CA ILE A 254 12.61 22.70 -25.61
C ILE A 254 11.84 23.12 -26.89
N GLY A 255 10.54 22.86 -26.95
CA GLY A 255 9.79 22.94 -28.20
C GLY A 255 8.72 24.01 -28.33
N TYR A 256 8.74 25.13 -27.58
CA TYR A 256 7.98 26.36 -27.92
C TYR A 256 8.57 27.57 -27.19
N SER A 257 9.77 28.01 -27.60
CA SER A 257 10.07 29.45 -27.60
C SER A 257 9.63 29.95 -28.98
N SER A 258 8.50 30.65 -29.02
CA SER A 258 8.12 31.46 -30.17
C SER A 258 9.22 32.50 -30.35
N GLU A 259 9.96 32.40 -31.44
CA GLU A 259 10.68 33.55 -32.01
C GLU A 259 9.65 34.43 -32.73
N ASP A 260 9.90 35.74 -32.65
CA ASP A 260 9.06 36.89 -33.03
C ASP A 260 8.49 36.89 -34.45
#